data_AF-A0A848MKL0-F1
#
_entry.id   AF-A0A848MKL0-F1
#
_cell.length_a   1.000
_cell.length_b   1.000
_cell.length_c   1.000
_cell.angle_alpha   90.00
_cell.angle_beta   90.00
_cell.angle_gamma   90.00
#
_symmetry.space_group_name_H-M   'P 1'
#
loop_
_entity.id
_entity.type
_entity.pdbx_description
1 polymer ?
#
loop_
_entity_poly.entity_id
_entity_poly.type
_entity_poly.pdbx_seq_one_letter_code
_entity_poly.pdbx_strand_id
1 'polypeptide(L)'
;MGEPSKKSGEIGEKLTTQILSCIGWINSLHNVSIKCNTPEHLSKSGKQRTTHGEDQIYIYHSPFHDDTTTIVHVSVKNNLSKYPAEGTLKSKFKEHLKELQETIDCAKHSPELKALNTAKISRKNKFNAGLLIWLHNDESNIECDIISILATTRIEQSVKHPVYVIDNARASFLLKTIDDVQRRFTNCKINFFYPKIGSSILVEENRTGTNLPLELIASEIIPFAIETENGVNLIFYANQTFSADVYKKLISYALQFSNGLVKEIKIGMPDYNPTKHEQDSILARMTFSNRDELITPFSFNRSILSLLE
;
A
#
# COMPACT_ATOMS: atom_id res chain seq x y z
N MET A 1 -9.67 -19.80 -26.55
CA MET A 1 -8.84 -19.48 -25.36
C MET A 1 -9.07 -18.08 -24.76
N GLY A 2 -9.94 -17.22 -25.31
CA GLY A 2 -10.10 -15.84 -24.81
C GLY A 2 -11.01 -15.64 -23.60
N GLU A 3 -12.02 -16.49 -23.42
CA GLU A 3 -13.07 -16.26 -22.41
C GLU A 3 -12.59 -16.43 -20.95
N PRO A 4 -11.79 -17.46 -20.58
CA PRO A 4 -11.26 -17.57 -19.22
C PRO A 4 -10.24 -16.46 -18.89
N SER A 5 -9.45 -16.03 -19.87
CA SER A 5 -8.47 -14.95 -19.68
C SER A 5 -9.17 -13.61 -19.46
N LYS A 6 -10.23 -13.33 -20.22
CA LYS A 6 -11.04 -12.12 -20.06
C LYS A 6 -11.71 -12.10 -18.69
N LYS A 7 -12.34 -13.22 -18.30
CA LYS A 7 -12.96 -13.38 -16.97
C LYS A 7 -11.95 -13.20 -15.83
N SER A 8 -10.74 -13.72 -15.97
CA SER A 8 -9.66 -13.52 -14.99
C SER A 8 -9.31 -12.05 -14.81
N GLY A 9 -9.17 -11.30 -15.91
CA GLY A 9 -8.90 -9.86 -15.91
C GLY A 9 -10.01 -9.08 -15.20
N GLU A 10 -11.27 -9.28 -15.61
CA GLU A 10 -12.43 -8.61 -15.02
C GLU A 10 -12.57 -8.87 -13.51
N ILE A 11 -12.28 -10.10 -13.04
CA ILE A 11 -12.27 -10.41 -11.60
C ILE A 11 -11.14 -9.66 -10.90
N GLY A 12 -9.93 -9.67 -11.47
CA GLY A 12 -8.78 -8.98 -10.92
C GLY A 12 -9.02 -7.47 -10.77
N GLU A 13 -9.59 -6.83 -11.80
CA GLU A 13 -9.91 -5.40 -11.78
C GLU A 13 -10.96 -5.05 -10.72
N LYS A 14 -11.99 -5.90 -10.57
CA LYS A 14 -13.00 -5.73 -9.51
C LYS A 14 -12.40 -5.85 -8.12
N LEU A 15 -11.61 -6.90 -7.86
CA LEU A 15 -10.93 -7.09 -6.57
C LEU A 15 -10.00 -5.92 -6.26
N THR A 16 -9.20 -5.51 -7.25
CA THR A 16 -8.32 -4.34 -7.15
C THR A 16 -9.09 -3.07 -6.77
N THR A 17 -10.18 -2.79 -7.47
CA THR A 17 -11.00 -1.60 -7.20
C THR A 17 -11.54 -1.61 -5.78
N GLN A 18 -11.99 -2.77 -5.28
CA GLN A 18 -12.46 -2.91 -3.89
C GLN A 18 -11.32 -2.71 -2.87
N ILE A 19 -10.18 -3.38 -3.06
CA ILE A 19 -9.01 -3.24 -2.17
C ILE A 19 -8.55 -1.78 -2.09
N LEU A 20 -8.41 -1.11 -3.24
CA LEU A 20 -8.00 0.28 -3.31
C LEU A 20 -9.04 1.22 -2.71
N SER A 21 -10.33 0.92 -2.87
CA SER A 21 -11.41 1.69 -2.22
C SER A 21 -11.36 1.59 -0.70
N CYS A 22 -11.05 0.41 -0.14
CA CYS A 22 -10.88 0.22 1.31
C CYS A 22 -9.78 1.09 1.92
N ILE A 23 -8.77 1.48 1.13
CA ILE A 23 -7.70 2.38 1.56
C ILE A 23 -7.90 3.83 1.09
N GLY A 24 -9.13 4.18 0.68
CA GLY A 24 -9.55 5.55 0.37
C GLY A 24 -9.32 6.02 -1.07
N TRP A 25 -8.99 5.12 -2.01
CA TRP A 25 -8.78 5.47 -3.43
C TRP A 25 -10.09 5.43 -4.25
N ILE A 26 -11.09 6.19 -3.80
CA ILE A 26 -12.49 6.08 -4.28
C ILE A 26 -12.70 6.72 -5.66
N ASN A 27 -12.03 7.84 -5.95
CA ASN A 27 -12.25 8.64 -7.17
C ASN A 27 -11.15 8.39 -8.21
N SER A 28 -11.05 7.15 -8.69
CA SER A 28 -10.04 6.75 -9.68
C SER A 28 -10.59 6.77 -11.10
N LEU A 29 -9.71 6.98 -12.08
CA LEU A 29 -10.04 6.80 -13.50
C LEU A 29 -9.84 5.33 -13.84
N HIS A 30 -10.72 4.75 -14.64
CA HIS A 30 -10.67 3.33 -15.00
C HIS A 30 -10.61 3.14 -16.51
N ASN A 31 -9.93 2.08 -16.94
CA ASN A 31 -9.87 1.64 -18.34
C ASN A 31 -9.41 2.75 -19.31
N VAL A 32 -8.35 3.45 -18.95
CA VAL A 32 -7.81 4.57 -19.74
C VAL A 32 -6.93 4.02 -20.86
N SER A 33 -7.20 4.45 -22.09
CA SER A 33 -6.36 4.11 -23.25
C SER A 33 -5.41 5.27 -23.55
N ILE A 34 -4.11 5.02 -23.38
CA ILE A 34 -3.04 6.00 -23.61
C ILE A 34 -2.47 5.78 -25.00
N LYS A 35 -2.47 6.83 -25.83
CA LYS A 35 -1.84 6.76 -27.15
C LYS A 35 -0.32 6.58 -27.00
N CYS A 36 0.24 5.59 -27.68
CA CYS A 36 1.67 5.42 -27.76
C CYS A 36 2.30 6.56 -28.57
N ASN A 37 3.38 7.14 -28.07
CA ASN A 37 4.03 8.31 -28.66
C ASN A 37 5.46 8.03 -29.18
N THR A 38 5.91 6.78 -29.13
CA THR A 38 7.25 6.37 -29.56
C THR A 38 7.20 5.11 -30.44
N PRO A 39 8.07 4.99 -31.46
CA PRO A 39 8.20 3.77 -32.25
C PRO A 39 8.94 2.64 -31.51
N GLU A 40 9.60 2.93 -30.39
CA GLU A 40 10.42 1.96 -29.64
C GLU A 40 9.59 0.94 -28.86
N HIS A 41 8.34 1.26 -28.54
CA HIS A 41 7.45 0.35 -27.82
C HIS A 41 6.87 -0.68 -28.79
N LEU A 42 7.37 -1.91 -28.70
CA LEU A 42 6.96 -3.02 -29.55
C LEU A 42 6.04 -4.00 -28.78
N SER A 43 5.10 -4.60 -29.50
CA SER A 43 4.32 -5.73 -29.02
C SER A 43 5.19 -7.00 -28.98
N LYS A 44 4.66 -8.08 -28.40
CA LYS A 44 5.31 -9.40 -28.41
C LYS A 44 5.57 -9.94 -29.84
N SER A 45 4.84 -9.45 -30.84
CA SER A 45 5.05 -9.79 -32.26
C SER A 45 6.00 -8.83 -32.99
N GLY A 46 6.67 -7.93 -32.27
CA GLY A 46 7.61 -6.96 -32.84
C GLY A 46 6.96 -5.80 -33.58
N LYS A 47 5.62 -5.66 -33.50
CA LYS A 47 4.89 -4.54 -34.13
C LYS A 47 4.86 -3.34 -33.20
N GLN A 48 4.97 -2.14 -33.76
CA GLN A 48 4.81 -0.91 -32.99
C GLN A 48 3.46 -0.89 -32.27
N ARG A 49 3.48 -0.58 -30.96
CA ARG A 49 2.26 -0.35 -30.18
C ARG A 49 1.63 0.98 -30.60
N THR A 50 0.32 0.97 -30.79
CA THR A 50 -0.46 2.19 -31.05
C THR A 50 -1.03 2.79 -29.78
N THR A 51 -1.32 1.94 -28.78
CA THR A 51 -1.85 2.35 -27.47
C THR A 51 -1.29 1.48 -26.34
N HIS A 52 -1.43 2.00 -25.12
CA HIS A 52 -1.22 1.32 -23.84
C HIS A 52 -2.55 1.35 -23.07
N GLY A 53 -2.88 0.25 -22.38
CA GLY A 53 -4.03 0.20 -21.50
C GLY A 53 -3.61 0.47 -20.05
N GLU A 54 -4.37 1.32 -19.36
CA GLU A 54 -4.27 1.52 -17.91
C GLU A 54 -5.57 1.03 -17.26
N ASP A 55 -5.43 0.12 -16.31
CA ASP A 55 -6.58 -0.47 -15.63
C ASP A 55 -7.21 0.55 -14.68
N GLN A 56 -6.37 1.29 -13.94
CA GLN A 56 -6.80 2.36 -13.06
C GLN A 56 -5.72 3.46 -12.91
N ILE A 57 -6.13 4.72 -12.77
CA ILE A 57 -5.24 5.85 -12.44
C ILE A 57 -5.78 6.55 -11.20
N TYR A 58 -4.92 6.76 -10.21
CA TYR A 58 -5.25 7.51 -9.01
C TYR A 58 -4.33 8.72 -8.86
N ILE A 59 -4.92 9.88 -8.53
CA ILE A 59 -4.21 11.16 -8.43
C ILE A 59 -4.49 11.76 -7.06
N TYR A 60 -3.42 12.12 -6.35
CA TYR A 60 -3.53 12.77 -5.04
C TYR A 60 -2.33 13.68 -4.79
N HIS A 61 -2.45 14.54 -3.77
CA HIS A 61 -1.35 15.37 -3.30
C HIS A 61 -0.50 14.62 -2.29
N SER A 62 0.81 14.55 -2.52
CA SER A 62 1.71 13.81 -1.63
C SER A 62 1.76 14.50 -0.26
N PRO A 63 1.51 13.78 0.86
CA PRO A 63 1.74 14.30 2.19
C PRO A 63 3.21 14.23 2.62
N PHE A 64 4.11 13.73 1.76
CA PHE A 64 5.53 13.55 2.07
C PHE A 64 6.44 14.47 1.25
N HIS A 65 5.94 15.01 0.14
CA HIS A 65 6.71 15.87 -0.74
C HIS A 65 5.92 17.14 -1.06
N ASP A 66 6.47 18.27 -0.63
CA ASP A 66 5.90 19.59 -0.87
C ASP A 66 5.65 19.85 -2.36
N ASP A 67 4.56 20.57 -2.62
CA ASP A 67 4.16 20.97 -3.96
C ASP A 67 4.12 19.80 -4.97
N THR A 68 3.91 18.56 -4.51
CA THR A 68 3.95 17.37 -5.37
C THR A 68 2.57 16.73 -5.50
N THR A 69 2.12 16.56 -6.75
CA THR A 69 1.00 15.68 -7.08
C THR A 69 1.56 14.33 -7.51
N THR A 70 1.10 13.26 -6.86
CA THR A 70 1.41 11.88 -7.23
C THR A 70 0.34 11.36 -8.19
N ILE A 71 0.79 10.78 -9.30
CA ILE A 71 -0.04 10.12 -10.31
C ILE A 71 0.37 8.64 -10.31
N VAL A 72 -0.55 7.78 -9.88
CA VAL A 72 -0.32 6.34 -9.79
C VAL A 72 -0.98 5.64 -10.96
N HIS A 73 -0.15 4.96 -11.75
CA HIS A 73 -0.55 4.13 -12.88
C HIS A 73 -0.70 2.69 -12.40
N VAL A 74 -1.94 2.22 -12.27
CA VAL A 74 -2.23 0.90 -11.72
C VAL A 74 -2.35 -0.11 -12.86
N SER A 75 -1.56 -1.18 -12.78
CA SER A 75 -1.73 -2.36 -13.64
C SER A 75 -2.11 -3.57 -12.83
N VAL A 76 -3.15 -4.27 -13.30
CA VAL A 76 -3.74 -5.43 -12.65
C VAL A 76 -3.34 -6.69 -13.41
N LYS A 77 -2.92 -7.71 -12.66
CA LYS A 77 -2.67 -9.06 -13.15
C LYS A 77 -3.38 -10.02 -12.22
N ASN A 78 -4.10 -10.98 -12.79
CA ASN A 78 -4.84 -11.95 -11.99
C ASN A 78 -4.73 -13.35 -12.56
N ASN A 79 -4.50 -14.31 -11.67
CA ASN A 79 -4.45 -15.73 -11.95
C ASN A 79 -5.71 -16.41 -11.37
N LEU A 80 -6.50 -17.11 -12.20
CA LEU A 80 -7.63 -17.91 -11.71
C LEU A 80 -7.22 -19.09 -10.82
N SER A 81 -5.95 -19.51 -10.90
CA SER A 81 -5.33 -20.54 -10.08
C SER A 81 -4.12 -19.94 -9.37
N LYS A 82 -3.26 -20.76 -8.77
CA LYS A 82 -2.02 -20.30 -8.11
C LYS A 82 -1.10 -19.48 -9.01
N TYR A 83 -0.18 -18.76 -8.37
CA TYR A 83 0.93 -18.14 -9.07
C TYR A 83 1.74 -19.16 -9.90
N PRO A 84 2.35 -18.72 -11.02
CA PRO A 84 3.27 -19.56 -11.77
C PRO A 84 4.48 -19.98 -10.92
N ALA A 85 5.15 -21.05 -11.33
CA ALA A 85 6.44 -21.42 -10.75
C ALA A 85 7.46 -20.27 -10.86
N GLU A 86 8.40 -20.21 -9.92
CA GLU A 86 9.33 -19.09 -9.70
C GLU A 86 9.99 -18.56 -10.98
N GLY A 87 10.53 -19.43 -11.84
CA GLY A 87 11.18 -18.98 -13.08
C GLY A 87 10.23 -18.22 -14.01
N THR A 88 9.01 -18.75 -14.20
CA THR A 88 7.95 -18.12 -14.99
C THR A 88 7.42 -16.87 -14.32
N LEU A 89 7.29 -16.88 -12.98
CA LEU A 89 6.85 -15.73 -12.18
C LEU A 89 7.80 -14.55 -12.38
N LYS A 90 9.11 -14.77 -12.24
CA LYS A 90 10.15 -13.73 -12.44
C LYS A 90 10.20 -13.23 -13.88
N SER A 91 10.05 -14.10 -14.87
CA SER A 91 9.99 -13.70 -16.28
C SER A 91 8.79 -12.78 -16.53
N LYS A 92 7.60 -13.20 -16.08
CA LYS A 92 6.38 -12.40 -16.21
C LYS A 92 6.46 -11.08 -15.44
N PHE A 93 7.07 -11.08 -14.26
CA PHE A 93 7.29 -9.85 -13.50
C PHE A 93 8.07 -8.81 -14.32
N LYS A 94 9.16 -9.21 -14.99
CA LYS A 94 9.93 -8.32 -15.87
C LYS A 94 9.10 -7.81 -17.04
N GLU A 95 8.29 -8.67 -17.65
CA GLU A 95 7.38 -8.27 -18.72
C GLU A 95 6.37 -7.22 -18.23
N HIS A 96 5.71 -7.47 -17.10
CA HIS A 96 4.74 -6.54 -16.51
C HIS A 96 5.39 -5.21 -16.10
N LEU A 97 6.59 -5.27 -15.52
CA LEU A 97 7.37 -4.09 -15.16
C LEU A 97 7.70 -3.26 -16.40
N LYS A 98 8.21 -3.88 -17.46
CA LYS A 98 8.50 -3.22 -18.73
C LYS A 98 7.26 -2.56 -19.31
N GLU A 99 6.15 -3.30 -19.41
CA GLU A 99 4.90 -2.76 -19.95
C GLU A 99 4.42 -1.55 -19.16
N LEU A 100 4.50 -1.59 -17.82
CA LEU A 100 4.12 -0.47 -16.98
C LEU A 100 5.06 0.74 -17.14
N GLN A 101 6.37 0.53 -17.28
CA GLN A 101 7.32 1.61 -17.58
C GLN A 101 6.99 2.29 -18.91
N GLU A 102 6.74 1.52 -19.97
CA GLU A 102 6.38 2.03 -21.29
C GLU A 102 5.06 2.81 -21.26
N THR A 103 4.07 2.31 -20.51
CA THR A 103 2.79 2.99 -20.28
C THR A 103 2.99 4.34 -19.60
N ILE A 104 3.77 4.40 -18.51
CA ILE A 104 4.06 5.66 -17.80
C ILE A 104 4.82 6.64 -18.69
N ASP A 105 5.81 6.16 -19.47
CA ASP A 105 6.56 6.98 -20.42
C ASP A 105 5.62 7.67 -21.43
N CYS A 106 4.62 6.95 -21.97
CA CYS A 106 3.62 7.54 -22.86
C CYS A 106 2.62 8.46 -22.12
N ALA A 107 2.12 8.01 -20.95
CA ALA A 107 1.04 8.67 -20.21
C ALA A 107 1.42 10.09 -19.77
N LYS A 108 2.69 10.33 -19.43
CA LYS A 108 3.23 11.67 -19.13
C LYS A 108 3.01 12.70 -20.24
N HIS A 109 2.81 12.26 -21.48
CA HIS A 109 2.58 13.13 -22.62
C HIS A 109 1.10 13.17 -23.08
N SER A 110 0.21 12.36 -22.49
CA SER A 110 -1.22 12.30 -22.83
C SER A 110 -1.89 13.66 -22.64
N PRO A 111 -2.56 14.21 -23.68
CA PRO A 111 -3.38 15.42 -23.56
C PRO A 111 -4.50 15.30 -22.54
N GLU A 112 -5.13 14.12 -22.46
CA GLU A 112 -6.25 13.84 -21.56
C GLU A 112 -5.82 13.93 -20.10
N LEU A 113 -4.69 13.29 -19.75
CA LEU A 113 -4.11 13.38 -18.41
C LEU A 113 -3.59 14.78 -18.11
N LYS A 114 -3.05 15.50 -19.10
CA LYS A 114 -2.68 16.91 -18.94
C LYS A 114 -3.89 17.81 -18.66
N ALA A 115 -5.03 17.57 -19.31
CA ALA A 115 -6.25 18.35 -19.08
C ALA A 115 -6.79 18.16 -17.66
N LEU A 116 -6.80 16.92 -17.16
CA LEU A 116 -7.15 16.61 -15.77
C LEU A 116 -6.23 17.30 -14.75
N ASN A 117 -4.94 17.40 -15.08
CA ASN A 117 -3.98 18.14 -14.27
C ASN A 117 -4.20 19.66 -14.31
N THR A 118 -4.72 20.22 -15.40
CA THR A 118 -4.84 21.68 -15.59
C THR A 118 -6.07 22.27 -14.90
N ALA A 119 -7.03 21.45 -14.47
CA ALA A 119 -8.28 21.86 -13.79
C ALA A 119 -8.09 22.40 -12.34
N LYS A 120 -6.93 23.00 -12.00
CA LYS A 120 -6.56 23.59 -10.69
C LYS A 120 -6.39 22.63 -9.50
N ILE A 121 -6.21 21.33 -9.74
CA ILE A 121 -5.95 20.30 -8.69
C ILE A 121 -4.50 19.81 -8.73
N SER A 122 -3.59 20.51 -9.41
CA SER A 122 -2.19 20.09 -9.50
C SER A 122 -1.25 21.08 -8.83
N ARG A 123 -0.37 20.54 -7.99
CA ARG A 123 0.77 21.29 -7.45
C ARG A 123 1.89 21.44 -8.51
N LYS A 124 2.95 22.18 -8.19
CA LYS A 124 4.04 22.48 -9.12
C LYS A 124 4.73 21.23 -9.67
N ASN A 125 5.01 20.27 -8.80
CA ASN A 125 5.74 19.05 -9.13
C ASN A 125 4.79 17.89 -9.46
N LYS A 126 5.29 16.95 -10.26
CA LYS A 126 4.58 15.75 -10.71
C LYS A 126 5.45 14.54 -10.48
N PHE A 127 4.94 13.60 -9.71
CA PHE A 127 5.58 12.32 -9.48
C PHE A 127 4.71 11.22 -10.09
N ASN A 128 5.25 10.48 -11.06
CA ASN A 128 4.55 9.37 -11.70
C ASN A 128 5.15 8.08 -11.18
N ALA A 129 4.31 7.16 -10.75
CA ALA A 129 4.73 5.87 -10.22
C ALA A 129 3.79 4.76 -10.68
N GLY A 130 4.31 3.55 -10.78
CA GLY A 130 3.51 2.37 -11.07
C GLY A 130 3.04 1.68 -9.80
N LEU A 131 1.85 1.09 -9.86
CA LEU A 131 1.37 0.13 -8.88
C LEU A 131 0.96 -1.15 -9.62
N LEU A 132 1.75 -2.21 -9.46
CA LEU A 132 1.43 -3.53 -9.97
C LEU A 132 0.65 -4.30 -8.90
N ILE A 133 -0.62 -4.58 -9.17
CA ILE A 133 -1.44 -5.45 -8.32
C ILE A 133 -1.51 -6.79 -9.01
N TRP A 134 -0.84 -7.79 -8.43
CA TRP A 134 -0.82 -9.13 -8.97
C TRP A 134 -1.48 -10.06 -7.98
N LEU A 135 -2.65 -10.59 -8.35
CA LEU A 135 -3.44 -11.47 -7.49
C LEU A 135 -3.58 -12.87 -8.06
N HIS A 136 -3.99 -13.79 -7.20
CA HIS A 136 -4.39 -15.15 -7.57
C HIS A 136 -5.62 -15.61 -6.76
N ASN A 137 -6.31 -16.64 -7.27
CA ASN A 137 -7.54 -17.19 -6.69
C ASN A 137 -7.37 -18.64 -6.18
N ASP A 138 -6.19 -19.03 -5.69
CA ASP A 138 -5.97 -20.36 -5.11
C ASP A 138 -6.36 -20.34 -3.63
N GLU A 139 -7.51 -20.93 -3.31
CA GLU A 139 -8.07 -20.99 -1.96
C GLU A 139 -7.16 -21.69 -0.96
N SER A 140 -6.33 -22.64 -1.41
CA SER A 140 -5.45 -23.41 -0.51
C SER A 140 -4.31 -22.58 0.07
N ASN A 141 -3.97 -21.45 -0.58
CA ASN A 141 -2.91 -20.55 -0.16
C ASN A 141 -3.24 -19.12 -0.58
N ILE A 142 -4.41 -18.62 -0.19
CA ILE A 142 -4.93 -17.34 -0.68
C ILE A 142 -4.09 -16.14 -0.26
N GLU A 143 -3.25 -16.25 0.77
CA GLU A 143 -2.36 -15.18 1.27
C GLU A 143 -0.90 -15.42 0.85
N CYS A 144 -0.67 -16.03 -0.32
CA CYS A 144 0.68 -16.31 -0.79
C CYS A 144 1.50 -15.03 -0.98
N ASP A 145 2.67 -14.97 -0.34
CA ASP A 145 3.69 -13.93 -0.55
C ASP A 145 4.60 -14.31 -1.74
N ILE A 146 4.57 -13.49 -2.79
CA ILE A 146 5.50 -13.55 -3.91
C ILE A 146 6.53 -12.43 -3.89
N ILE A 147 6.36 -11.38 -3.08
CA ILE A 147 7.28 -10.25 -3.00
C ILE A 147 8.68 -10.72 -2.61
N SER A 148 8.79 -11.62 -1.64
CA SER A 148 10.08 -12.21 -1.22
C SER A 148 10.79 -12.96 -2.36
N ILE A 149 10.03 -13.66 -3.22
CA ILE A 149 10.55 -14.33 -4.41
C ILE A 149 10.99 -13.29 -5.46
N LEU A 150 10.15 -12.29 -5.71
CA LEU A 150 10.39 -11.23 -6.70
C LEU A 150 11.58 -10.34 -6.33
N ALA A 151 11.85 -10.12 -5.05
CA ALA A 151 12.97 -9.31 -4.56
C ALA A 151 14.35 -9.80 -5.04
N THR A 152 14.46 -11.09 -5.38
CA THR A 152 15.69 -11.69 -5.93
C THR A 152 15.81 -11.54 -7.45
N THR A 153 14.83 -10.92 -8.10
CA THR A 153 14.82 -10.71 -9.56
C THR A 153 15.83 -9.64 -9.96
N ARG A 154 16.72 -9.97 -10.88
CA ARG A 154 17.60 -8.97 -11.52
C ARG A 154 16.79 -8.11 -12.47
N ILE A 155 16.56 -6.86 -12.09
CA ILE A 155 15.89 -5.85 -12.89
C ILE A 155 16.92 -5.17 -13.81
N GLU A 156 16.51 -4.86 -15.04
CA GLU A 156 17.36 -4.16 -16.00
C GLU A 156 17.58 -2.69 -15.58
N GLN A 157 18.72 -2.10 -15.96
CA GLN A 157 19.05 -0.70 -15.61
C GLN A 157 18.11 0.34 -16.26
N SER A 158 17.22 -0.09 -17.15
CA SER A 158 16.31 0.75 -17.93
C SER A 158 15.03 1.18 -17.19
N VAL A 159 14.83 0.76 -15.94
CA VAL A 159 13.69 1.19 -15.12
C VAL A 159 13.87 2.65 -14.69
N LYS A 160 12.95 3.52 -15.12
CA LYS A 160 13.00 4.97 -14.90
C LYS A 160 12.06 5.44 -13.80
N HIS A 161 10.92 4.76 -13.64
CA HIS A 161 9.85 5.13 -12.70
C HIS A 161 9.75 4.10 -11.59
N PRO A 162 9.54 4.51 -10.33
CA PRO A 162 9.33 3.58 -9.24
C PRO A 162 8.04 2.78 -9.45
N VAL A 163 8.08 1.49 -9.13
CA VAL A 163 6.92 0.59 -9.20
C VAL A 163 6.78 -0.13 -7.87
N TYR A 164 5.59 -0.03 -7.29
CA TYR A 164 5.19 -0.73 -6.08
C TYR A 164 4.43 -1.99 -6.48
N VAL A 165 4.53 -3.04 -5.66
CA VAL A 165 3.87 -4.32 -5.92
C VAL A 165 2.97 -4.67 -4.73
N ILE A 166 1.73 -5.03 -5.03
CA ILE A 166 0.81 -5.67 -4.07
C ILE A 166 0.52 -7.07 -4.59
N ASP A 167 0.84 -8.05 -3.77
CA ASP A 167 0.38 -9.42 -3.95
C ASP A 167 -0.77 -9.76 -2.99
N ASN A 168 -1.16 -11.04 -2.96
CA ASN A 168 -2.21 -11.50 -2.08
C ASN A 168 -1.89 -11.31 -0.59
N ALA A 169 -0.68 -11.66 -0.15
CA ALA A 169 -0.27 -11.48 1.24
C ALA A 169 -0.40 -10.01 1.67
N ARG A 170 0.10 -9.10 0.83
CA ARG A 170 0.05 -7.66 1.08
C ARG A 170 -1.37 -7.12 1.05
N ALA A 171 -2.19 -7.53 0.08
CA ALA A 171 -3.60 -7.16 0.00
C ALA A 171 -4.37 -7.62 1.25
N SER A 172 -4.14 -8.86 1.70
CA SER A 172 -4.72 -9.41 2.93
C SER A 172 -4.33 -8.60 4.16
N PHE A 173 -3.06 -8.21 4.30
CA PHE A 173 -2.62 -7.39 5.42
C PHE A 173 -3.33 -6.03 5.46
N LEU A 174 -3.45 -5.35 4.31
CA LEU A 174 -4.18 -4.09 4.21
C LEU A 174 -5.66 -4.28 4.60
N LEU A 175 -6.32 -5.32 4.08
CA LEU A 175 -7.73 -5.59 4.40
C LEU A 175 -7.95 -5.91 5.88
N LYS A 176 -7.13 -6.77 6.48
CA LYS A 176 -7.20 -7.12 7.90
C LYS A 176 -7.02 -5.90 8.80
N THR A 177 -6.09 -5.02 8.43
CA THR A 177 -5.82 -3.76 9.15
C THR A 177 -7.01 -2.82 9.09
N ILE A 178 -7.63 -2.65 7.92
CA ILE A 178 -8.82 -1.80 7.74
C ILE A 178 -10.03 -2.38 8.48
N ASP A 179 -10.26 -3.69 8.39
CA ASP A 179 -11.36 -4.35 9.09
C ASP A 179 -11.21 -4.20 10.62
N ASP A 180 -10.02 -4.48 11.15
CA ASP A 180 -9.77 -4.39 12.59
C ASP A 180 -9.94 -2.97 13.12
N VAL A 181 -9.37 -1.96 12.46
CA VAL A 181 -9.48 -0.57 12.93
C VAL A 181 -10.92 -0.07 12.87
N GLN A 182 -11.66 -0.38 11.81
CA GLN A 182 -13.07 0.01 11.68
C GLN A 182 -13.94 -0.64 12.76
N ARG A 183 -13.70 -1.93 13.04
CA ARG A 183 -14.43 -2.67 14.07
C ARG A 183 -14.13 -2.14 15.47
N ARG A 184 -12.85 -1.95 15.82
CA ARG A 184 -12.43 -1.52 17.17
C ARG A 184 -12.83 -0.09 17.49
N PHE A 185 -12.87 0.79 16.49
CA PHE A 185 -13.12 2.22 16.67
C PHE A 185 -14.41 2.64 15.96
N THR A 186 -15.46 1.83 16.11
CA THR A 186 -16.80 2.15 15.60
C THR A 186 -17.24 3.50 16.16
N ASN A 187 -17.72 4.40 15.30
CA ASN A 187 -18.13 5.78 15.62
C ASN A 187 -16.99 6.78 15.92
N CYS A 188 -15.72 6.38 15.84
CA CYS A 188 -14.61 7.33 15.89
C CYS A 188 -14.28 7.84 14.48
N LYS A 189 -13.66 9.02 14.40
CA LYS A 189 -13.08 9.49 13.14
C LYS A 189 -11.72 8.84 12.95
N ILE A 190 -11.63 7.99 11.93
CA ILE A 190 -10.45 7.18 11.58
C ILE A 190 -9.76 7.84 10.40
N ASN A 191 -8.50 8.21 10.57
CA ASN A 191 -7.64 8.68 9.48
C ASN A 191 -6.36 7.86 9.46
N PHE A 192 -5.77 7.71 8.27
CA PHE A 192 -4.37 7.31 8.19
C PHE A 192 -3.50 8.42 8.79
N PHE A 193 -2.43 8.03 9.46
CA PHE A 193 -1.40 8.95 9.93
C PHE A 193 -0.26 9.00 8.92
N TYR A 194 0.27 10.18 8.66
CA TYR A 194 1.37 10.38 7.72
C TYR A 194 2.64 10.69 8.53
N PRO A 195 3.54 9.72 8.75
CA PRO A 195 4.79 9.97 9.46
C PRO A 195 5.71 10.89 8.65
N LYS A 196 6.55 11.68 9.32
CA LYS A 196 7.49 12.60 8.67
C LYS A 196 8.67 11.83 8.05
N ILE A 197 8.43 11.18 6.91
CA ILE A 197 9.42 10.38 6.18
C ILE A 197 9.96 11.08 4.92
N GLY A 198 9.45 12.27 4.60
CA GLY A 198 9.84 13.05 3.43
C GLY A 198 10.99 14.04 3.69
N SER A 199 11.55 14.59 2.60
CA SER A 199 12.69 15.51 2.62
C SER A 199 12.32 16.97 2.94
N SER A 200 11.08 17.37 2.64
CA SER A 200 10.51 18.70 2.97
C SER A 200 8.99 18.55 3.07
N ILE A 201 8.44 19.01 4.20
CA ILE A 201 7.01 19.00 4.50
C ILE A 201 6.67 20.39 5.04
N LEU A 202 5.87 21.17 4.28
CA LEU A 202 5.33 22.45 4.70
C LEU A 202 4.50 22.27 5.96
N VAL A 203 4.52 23.27 6.84
CA VAL A 203 3.78 23.26 8.11
C VAL A 203 2.26 23.12 7.88
N GLU A 204 1.78 23.55 6.72
CA GLU A 204 0.36 23.55 6.34
C GLU A 204 -0.16 22.16 5.90
N GLU A 205 0.70 21.18 5.66
CA GLU A 205 0.28 19.84 5.25
C GLU A 205 -0.28 19.04 6.43
N ASN A 206 -1.54 18.61 6.29
CA ASN A 206 -2.16 17.71 7.26
C ASN A 206 -1.34 16.42 7.41
N ARG A 207 -1.12 16.01 8.67
CA ARG A 207 -0.44 14.74 8.99
C ARG A 207 -1.39 13.57 9.11
N THR A 208 -2.64 13.77 8.71
CA THR A 208 -3.67 12.75 8.68
C THR A 208 -4.51 12.91 7.43
N GLY A 209 -5.11 11.82 6.97
CA GLY A 209 -6.05 11.87 5.85
C GLY A 209 -6.78 10.55 5.62
N THR A 210 -7.74 10.58 4.70
CA THR A 210 -8.67 9.46 4.47
C THR A 210 -8.17 8.45 3.44
N ASN A 211 -7.07 8.74 2.74
CA ASN A 211 -6.47 7.87 1.74
C ASN A 211 -5.06 7.44 2.16
N LEU A 212 -4.69 6.19 1.88
CA LEU A 212 -3.34 5.67 2.11
C LEU A 212 -2.43 6.07 0.95
N PRO A 213 -1.36 6.85 1.18
CA PRO A 213 -0.40 7.21 0.14
C PRO A 213 0.36 5.98 -0.38
N LEU A 214 0.87 6.08 -1.60
CA LEU A 214 1.56 5.00 -2.29
C LEU A 214 2.77 4.47 -1.52
N GLU A 215 3.51 5.37 -0.86
CA GLU A 215 4.70 5.04 -0.08
C GLU A 215 4.35 4.17 1.16
N LEU A 216 3.15 4.32 1.71
CA LEU A 216 2.68 3.51 2.83
C LEU A 216 1.96 2.23 2.39
N ILE A 217 1.43 2.17 1.16
CA ILE A 217 0.77 0.97 0.62
C ILE A 217 1.66 -0.28 0.69
N ALA A 218 2.98 -0.13 0.52
CA ALA A 218 3.95 -1.23 0.59
C ALA A 218 4.72 -1.30 1.93
N SER A 219 4.38 -0.46 2.91
CA SER A 219 5.06 -0.40 4.21
C SER A 219 4.62 -1.51 5.16
N GLU A 220 5.55 -2.22 5.79
CA GLU A 220 5.23 -3.22 6.82
C GLU A 220 4.56 -2.64 8.07
N ILE A 221 4.45 -1.30 8.18
CA ILE A 221 3.74 -0.60 9.24
C ILE A 221 2.72 0.36 8.62
N ILE A 222 1.45 0.23 9.00
CA ILE A 222 0.37 1.15 8.62
C ILE A 222 -0.12 1.89 9.88
N PRO A 223 0.14 3.20 9.98
CA PRO A 223 -0.28 3.99 11.11
C PRO A 223 -1.63 4.69 10.88
N PHE A 224 -2.43 4.76 11.93
CA PHE A 224 -3.71 5.48 11.99
C PHE A 224 -3.71 6.49 13.13
N ALA A 225 -4.45 7.57 12.93
CA ALA A 225 -4.85 8.50 13.96
C ALA A 225 -6.35 8.37 14.18
N ILE A 226 -6.73 8.09 15.42
CA ILE A 226 -8.13 7.95 15.84
C ILE A 226 -8.48 9.13 16.72
N GLU A 227 -9.45 9.94 16.29
CA GLU A 227 -9.99 11.01 17.12
C GLU A 227 -11.07 10.43 18.05
N THR A 228 -10.85 10.59 19.35
CA THR A 228 -11.75 10.19 20.43
C THR A 228 -12.15 11.41 21.27
N GLU A 229 -13.09 11.27 22.19
CA GLU A 229 -13.45 12.33 23.14
C GLU A 229 -12.25 12.79 23.99
N ASN A 230 -11.29 11.91 24.24
CA ASN A 230 -10.11 12.17 25.07
C ASN A 230 -8.90 12.71 24.27
N GLY A 231 -9.07 12.95 22.97
CA GLY A 231 -8.04 13.42 22.06
C GLY A 231 -7.66 12.39 21.00
N VAL A 232 -6.46 12.54 20.43
CA VAL A 232 -5.96 11.71 19.33
C VAL A 232 -5.14 10.55 19.89
N ASN A 233 -5.51 9.34 19.47
CA ASN A 233 -4.76 8.12 19.71
C ASN A 233 -4.06 7.68 18.43
N LEU A 234 -2.85 7.11 18.54
CA LEU A 234 -2.17 6.49 17.40
C LEU A 234 -2.26 4.97 17.47
N ILE A 235 -2.47 4.36 16.30
CA ILE A 235 -2.52 2.91 16.16
C ILE A 235 -1.60 2.50 15.04
N PHE A 236 -0.67 1.59 15.33
CA PHE A 236 0.30 1.08 14.38
C PHE A 236 0.02 -0.39 14.13
N TYR A 237 -0.36 -0.74 12.91
CA TYR A 237 -0.48 -2.13 12.49
C TYR A 237 0.83 -2.55 11.84
N ALA A 238 1.51 -3.54 12.41
CA ALA A 238 2.79 -4.05 11.95
C ALA A 238 2.63 -5.49 11.44
N ASN A 239 3.00 -5.73 10.19
CA ASN A 239 3.01 -7.05 9.58
C ASN A 239 4.25 -7.88 10.01
N GLN A 240 4.50 -7.97 11.32
CA GLN A 240 5.66 -8.64 11.89
C GLN A 240 5.26 -9.45 13.11
N THR A 241 5.73 -10.69 13.20
CA THR A 241 5.46 -11.54 14.36
C THR A 241 6.05 -10.97 15.64
N PHE A 242 5.38 -11.21 16.76
CA PHE A 242 5.82 -10.72 18.05
C PHE A 242 7.17 -11.32 18.45
N SER A 243 8.08 -10.43 18.87
CA SER A 243 9.19 -10.76 19.76
C SER A 243 9.50 -9.52 20.59
N ALA A 244 10.12 -9.68 21.76
CA ALA A 244 10.49 -8.54 22.60
C ALA A 244 11.37 -7.52 21.84
N ASP A 245 12.24 -7.98 20.93
CA ASP A 245 13.08 -7.10 20.12
C ASP A 245 12.29 -6.33 19.06
N VAL A 246 11.44 -7.03 18.29
CA VAL A 246 10.54 -6.40 17.31
C VAL A 246 9.64 -5.38 17.99
N TYR A 247 9.04 -5.73 19.14
CA TYR A 247 8.15 -4.85 19.87
C TYR A 247 8.86 -3.59 20.38
N LYS A 248 10.09 -3.69 20.92
CA LYS A 248 10.90 -2.50 21.30
C LYS A 248 11.17 -1.58 20.12
N LYS A 249 11.47 -2.13 18.94
CA LYS A 249 11.68 -1.34 17.71
C LYS A 249 10.39 -0.63 17.29
N LEU A 250 9.24 -1.32 17.34
CA LEU A 250 7.94 -0.74 17.05
C LEU A 250 7.56 0.37 18.03
N ILE A 251 7.82 0.20 19.34
CA ILE A 251 7.66 1.26 20.34
C ILE A 251 8.52 2.47 19.97
N SER A 252 9.79 2.25 19.62
CA SER A 252 10.71 3.34 19.24
C SER A 252 10.18 4.13 18.04
N TYR A 253 9.71 3.44 16.99
CA TYR A 253 9.11 4.10 15.83
C TYR A 253 7.84 4.85 16.18
N ALA A 254 6.94 4.25 16.97
CA ALA A 254 5.68 4.87 17.35
C ALA A 254 5.91 6.15 18.18
N LEU A 255 6.86 6.13 19.12
CA LEU A 255 7.26 7.29 19.91
C LEU A 255 7.91 8.39 19.04
N GLN A 256 8.77 8.01 18.09
CA GLN A 256 9.38 8.96 17.16
C GLN A 256 8.32 9.66 16.31
N PHE A 257 7.31 8.92 15.86
CA PHE A 257 6.22 9.43 15.04
C PHE A 257 5.21 10.26 15.82
N SER A 258 4.92 9.88 17.07
CA SER A 258 3.98 10.63 17.93
C SER A 258 4.56 11.96 18.41
N ASN A 259 5.89 12.05 18.53
CA ASN A 259 6.60 13.21 19.07
C ASN A 259 6.04 13.70 20.42
N GLY A 260 5.53 12.78 21.26
CA GLY A 260 4.95 13.08 22.58
C GLY A 260 3.59 13.78 22.56
N LEU A 261 2.92 13.88 21.41
CA LEU A 261 1.65 14.60 21.28
C LEU A 261 0.42 13.75 21.62
N VAL A 262 0.58 12.44 21.79
CA VAL A 262 -0.52 11.51 22.06
C VAL A 262 -0.31 10.79 23.37
N LYS A 263 -1.40 10.53 24.09
CA LYS A 263 -1.37 9.84 25.38
C LYS A 263 -1.38 8.33 25.23
N GLU A 264 -1.98 7.83 24.16
CA GLU A 264 -2.17 6.39 23.93
C GLU A 264 -1.66 5.98 22.55
N ILE A 265 -0.89 4.90 22.53
CA ILE A 265 -0.35 4.26 21.33
C ILE A 265 -0.71 2.78 21.40
N LYS A 266 -1.40 2.26 20.39
CA LYS A 266 -1.65 0.82 20.25
C LYS A 266 -0.80 0.25 19.13
N ILE A 267 -0.20 -0.91 19.34
CA ILE A 267 0.65 -1.59 18.36
C ILE A 267 0.08 -2.98 18.07
N GLY A 268 -0.51 -3.14 16.89
CA GLY A 268 -1.08 -4.38 16.41
C GLY A 268 -0.05 -5.25 15.71
N MET A 269 0.05 -6.52 16.10
CA MET A 269 0.88 -7.55 15.45
C MET A 269 -0.02 -8.75 15.09
N PRO A 270 0.32 -9.60 14.10
CA PRO A 270 -0.56 -10.68 13.65
C PRO A 270 -0.73 -11.80 14.68
N ASP A 271 0.17 -11.95 15.64
CA ASP A 271 0.27 -13.11 16.52
C ASP A 271 0.54 -12.75 17.99
N TYR A 272 0.34 -11.49 18.39
CA TYR A 272 0.40 -11.13 19.81
C TYR A 272 -0.60 -11.96 20.60
N ASN A 273 -0.17 -12.45 21.75
CA ASN A 273 -0.95 -13.33 22.60
C ASN A 273 -0.65 -12.99 24.05
N PRO A 274 -1.58 -12.37 24.80
CA PRO A 274 -1.36 -11.99 26.19
C PRO A 274 -0.86 -13.15 27.06
N THR A 275 -1.41 -14.36 26.88
CA THR A 275 -1.04 -15.54 27.68
C THR A 275 0.42 -15.98 27.50
N LYS A 276 1.05 -15.63 26.38
CA LYS A 276 2.43 -16.00 26.05
C LYS A 276 3.40 -14.83 26.11
N HIS A 277 2.94 -13.63 25.79
CA HIS A 277 3.78 -12.50 25.42
C HIS A 277 3.65 -11.30 26.37
N GLU A 278 2.71 -11.32 27.32
CA GLU A 278 2.47 -10.19 28.23
C GLU A 278 3.73 -9.81 29.02
N GLN A 279 4.39 -10.77 29.67
CA GLN A 279 5.61 -10.50 30.44
C GLN A 279 6.72 -9.88 29.58
N ASP A 280 6.95 -10.42 28.38
CA ASP A 280 7.94 -9.88 27.44
C ASP A 280 7.59 -8.47 26.97
N SER A 281 6.29 -8.19 26.76
CA SER A 281 5.81 -6.86 26.37
C SER A 281 6.01 -5.82 27.48
N ILE A 282 5.78 -6.20 28.74
CA ILE A 282 6.02 -5.35 29.92
C ILE A 282 7.50 -5.04 30.05
N LEU A 283 8.37 -6.06 29.95
CA LEU A 283 9.82 -5.90 30.01
C LEU A 283 10.33 -5.01 28.86
N ALA A 284 9.80 -5.18 27.66
CA ALA A 284 10.08 -4.28 26.54
C ALA A 284 9.66 -2.84 26.84
N ARG A 285 8.46 -2.62 27.39
CA ARG A 285 7.95 -1.28 27.76
C ARG A 285 8.80 -0.59 28.83
N MET A 286 9.36 -1.35 29.78
CA MET A 286 10.24 -0.82 30.84
C MET A 286 11.51 -0.16 30.30
N THR A 287 11.98 -0.54 29.10
CA THR A 287 13.14 0.12 28.46
C THR A 287 12.86 1.58 28.05
N PHE A 288 11.58 1.98 28.03
CA PHE A 288 11.12 3.35 27.74
C PHE A 288 10.47 4.01 28.97
N SER A 289 10.93 3.71 30.18
CA SER A 289 10.31 4.16 31.44
C SER A 289 10.19 5.69 31.59
N ASN A 290 11.02 6.47 30.89
CA ASN A 290 10.98 7.94 30.90
C ASN A 290 9.89 8.54 29.97
N ARG A 291 9.00 7.70 29.44
CA ARG A 291 7.91 8.07 28.54
C ARG A 291 6.58 7.84 29.24
N ASP A 292 5.69 8.83 29.19
CA ASP A 292 4.40 8.78 29.88
C ASP A 292 3.29 8.17 29.00
N GLU A 293 3.55 7.92 27.72
CA GLU A 293 2.56 7.32 26.83
C GLU A 293 2.15 5.92 27.30
N LEU A 294 0.83 5.66 27.30
CA LEU A 294 0.29 4.32 27.44
C LEU A 294 0.51 3.59 26.10
N ILE A 295 1.34 2.55 26.11
CA ILE A 295 1.66 1.79 24.91
C ILE A 295 1.24 0.34 25.11
N THR A 296 0.30 -0.14 24.30
CA THR A 296 -0.28 -1.48 24.45
C THR A 296 -0.13 -2.30 23.16
N PRO A 297 0.36 -3.55 23.24
CA PRO A 297 0.32 -4.47 22.13
C PRO A 297 -1.07 -5.11 22.00
N PHE A 298 -1.45 -5.50 20.79
CA PHE A 298 -2.66 -6.29 20.53
C PHE A 298 -2.51 -7.14 19.27
N SER A 299 -3.45 -8.06 19.04
CA SER A 299 -3.54 -8.82 17.80
C SER A 299 -4.64 -8.31 16.88
N PHE A 300 -4.28 -8.01 15.63
CA PHE A 300 -5.27 -7.66 14.61
C PHE A 300 -5.85 -8.90 13.90
N ASN A 301 -5.27 -10.08 14.12
CA ASN A 301 -5.89 -11.32 13.68
C ASN A 301 -6.92 -11.76 14.71
N ARG A 302 -8.18 -11.87 14.28
CA ARG A 302 -9.28 -12.27 15.15
C ARG A 302 -9.06 -13.69 15.68
N SER A 303 -9.12 -13.83 16.99
CA SER A 303 -9.18 -15.12 17.66
C SER A 303 -9.98 -15.02 18.96
N ILE A 304 -10.21 -16.14 19.64
CA ILE A 304 -10.80 -16.11 20.98
C ILE A 304 -9.96 -15.30 21.97
N LEU A 305 -8.65 -15.19 21.72
CA LEU A 305 -7.72 -14.44 22.55
C LEU A 305 -7.90 -12.92 22.40
N SER A 306 -8.51 -12.46 21.31
CA SER A 306 -8.87 -11.04 21.14
C SER A 306 -9.90 -10.55 22.17
N LEU A 307 -10.54 -11.47 22.93
CA LEU A 307 -11.41 -11.13 24.05
C LEU A 307 -10.64 -10.73 25.32
N LEU A 308 -9.33 -10.99 25.36
CA LEU A 308 -8.44 -10.66 26.47
C LEU A 308 -7.72 -9.31 26.29
N GLU A 309 -7.95 -8.64 25.15
CA GLU A 309 -7.27 -7.41 24.72
C GLU A 309 -8.15 -6.16 24.81
#